data_AF-A0A645GG67-F1
#
_entry.id   AF-A0A645GG67-F1
#
_cell.length_a   1.000
_cell.length_b   1.000
_cell.length_c   1.000
_cell.angle_alpha   90.00
_cell.angle_beta   90.00
_cell.angle_gamma   90.00
#
_symmetry.space_group_name_H-M   'P 1'
#
loop_
_entity.id
_entity.type
_entity.pdbx_description
1 polymer ?
#
loop_
_entity_poly.entity_id
_entity_poly.type
_entity_poly.pdbx_seq_one_letter_code
_entity_poly.pdbx_strand_id
1 'polypeptide(L)' 'MISFYRWCVNKYHGGDSPLGDLASDMKGDKNFPKKSKDRNELLSYLRFKNACDGCLKSFNYAFRIYSSEVLNERK' A
#
# COMPACT_ATOMS: atom_id res chain seq x y z
N MET A 1 -13.63 8.78 2.25
CA MET A 1 -12.16 8.68 2.08
C MET A 1 -11.79 7.24 1.71
N ILE A 2 -11.10 7.05 0.58
CA ILE A 2 -10.69 5.75 -0.01
C ILE A 2 -9.68 5.02 0.90
N SER A 3 -9.58 3.68 0.85
CA SER A 3 -8.54 2.93 1.60
C SER A 3 -7.21 2.93 0.85
N PHE A 4 -6.10 2.66 1.55
CA PHE A 4 -4.78 2.54 0.89
C PHE A 4 -4.81 1.47 -0.21
N TYR A 5 -5.38 0.30 0.09
CA TYR A 5 -5.56 -0.78 -0.88
C TYR A 5 -6.28 -0.29 -2.14
N ARG A 6 -7.46 0.32 -1.99
CA ARG A 6 -8.28 0.71 -3.12
C ARG A 6 -7.61 1.83 -3.93
N TRP A 7 -6.96 2.77 -3.29
CA TRP A 7 -6.19 3.82 -3.96
C TRP A 7 -5.00 3.24 -4.74
N CYS A 8 -4.21 2.39 -4.10
CA CYS A 8 -2.99 1.85 -4.70
C CYS A 8 -3.31 0.88 -5.85
N VAL A 9 -4.27 -0.04 -5.66
CA VAL A 9 -4.68 -0.98 -6.71
C VAL A 9 -5.29 -0.24 -7.89
N ASN A 10 -6.15 0.77 -7.68
CA ASN A 10 -6.73 1.51 -8.79
C ASN A 10 -5.70 2.31 -9.60
N LYS A 11 -4.62 2.78 -8.96
CA LYS A 11 -3.65 3.69 -9.57
C LYS A 11 -2.46 2.98 -10.21
N TYR A 12 -1.99 1.87 -9.64
CA TYR A 12 -0.72 1.25 -10.03
C TYR A 12 -0.84 -0.20 -10.52
N HIS A 13 -1.97 -0.87 -10.31
CA HIS A 13 -2.12 -2.27 -10.73
C HIS A 13 -1.92 -2.43 -12.25
N GLY A 14 -1.08 -3.39 -12.63
CA GLY A 14 -0.75 -3.69 -14.03
C GLY A 14 0.37 -2.84 -14.63
N GLY A 15 0.98 -1.93 -13.86
CA GLY A 15 2.18 -1.23 -14.27
C GLY A 15 3.45 -2.02 -13.93
N ASP A 16 4.43 -2.01 -14.84
CA ASP A 16 5.77 -2.57 -14.61
C ASP A 16 6.61 -1.60 -13.77
N SER A 17 6.36 -1.59 -12.46
CA SER A 17 7.03 -0.73 -11.50
C SER A 17 6.92 -1.31 -10.09
N PRO A 18 7.79 -0.93 -9.14
CA PRO A 18 7.70 -1.42 -7.76
C PRO A 18 6.36 -1.15 -7.06
N LEU A 19 5.62 -0.12 -7.48
CA LEU A 19 4.28 0.17 -6.96
C LEU A 19 3.21 -0.69 -7.64
N GLY A 20 3.42 -1.06 -8.90
CA GLY A 20 2.56 -2.01 -9.61
C GLY A 20 2.73 -3.44 -9.10
N ASP A 21 3.94 -3.84 -8.76
CA ASP A 21 4.23 -5.10 -8.06
C ASP A 21 3.52 -5.12 -6.70
N LEU A 22 3.71 -4.07 -5.89
CA LEU A 22 3.01 -3.93 -4.60
C LEU A 22 1.49 -4.00 -4.75
N ALA A 23 0.92 -3.33 -5.76
CA ALA A 23 -0.51 -3.38 -6.04
C ALA A 23 -0.99 -4.79 -6.45
N SER A 24 -0.17 -5.51 -7.20
CA SER A 24 -0.45 -6.88 -7.64
C SER A 24 -0.38 -7.86 -6.47
N ASP A 25 0.65 -7.74 -5.62
CA ASP A 25 0.82 -8.52 -4.39
C ASP A 25 -0.38 -8.36 -3.46
N MET A 26 -0.78 -7.11 -3.19
CA MET A 26 -1.94 -6.82 -2.33
C MET A 26 -3.24 -7.37 -2.93
N LYS A 27 -3.42 -7.29 -4.25
CA LYS A 27 -4.62 -7.79 -4.93
C LYS A 27 -4.70 -9.32 -4.88
N GLY A 28 -3.57 -10.00 -5.02
CA GLY A 28 -3.44 -11.45 -4.88
C GLY A 28 -3.63 -11.94 -3.45
N ASP A 29 -3.33 -11.10 -2.45
CA ASP A 29 -3.50 -11.44 -1.04
C ASP A 29 -4.97 -11.29 -0.58
N LYS A 30 -5.61 -12.42 -0.34
CA LYS A 30 -7.00 -12.50 0.15
C LYS A 30 -7.15 -11.94 1.56
N ASN A 31 -6.11 -12.03 2.39
CA ASN A 31 -6.13 -11.64 3.80
C ASN A 31 -5.62 -10.21 4.03
N PHE A 32 -5.20 -9.52 2.96
CA PHE A 32 -4.76 -8.14 3.07
C PHE A 32 -5.86 -7.28 3.73
N PRO A 33 -5.51 -6.36 4.65
CA PRO A 33 -6.47 -5.45 5.29
C PRO A 33 -6.99 -4.37 4.32
N LYS A 34 -7.85 -4.76 3.36
CA LYS A 34 -8.32 -3.94 2.22
C LYS A 34 -9.09 -2.68 2.60
N LYS A 35 -9.62 -2.63 3.83
CA LYS A 35 -10.39 -1.50 4.36
C LYS A 35 -9.53 -0.54 5.19
N SER A 36 -8.32 -0.94 5.57
CA SER A 36 -7.47 -0.14 6.44
C SER A 36 -6.93 1.10 5.72
N LYS A 37 -6.78 2.16 6.52
CA LYS A 37 -6.11 3.42 6.18
C LYS A 37 -4.95 3.70 7.13
N ASP A 38 -4.78 2.88 8.16
CA ASP A 38 -3.81 3.11 9.21
C ASP A 38 -2.45 2.59 8.77
N ARG A 39 -1.43 3.46 8.77
CA ARG A 39 -0.10 3.08 8.31
C ARG A 39 0.50 1.96 9.15
N ASN A 40 0.28 1.98 10.46
CA ASN A 40 0.91 1.05 11.39
C ASN A 40 0.25 -0.34 11.28
N GLU A 41 -1.07 -0.42 11.09
CA GLU A 41 -1.79 -1.66 10.81
C GLU A 41 -1.25 -2.32 9.53
N LEU A 42 -1.19 -1.55 8.43
CA LEU A 42 -0.69 -2.05 7.14
C LEU A 42 0.79 -2.47 7.21
N LEU A 43 1.64 -1.65 7.84
CA LEU A 43 3.06 -1.96 8.00
C LEU A 43 3.28 -3.20 8.87
N SER A 44 2.49 -3.35 9.94
CA SER A 44 2.55 -4.52 10.82
C SER A 44 2.13 -5.78 10.07
N TYR A 45 1.08 -5.69 9.24
CA TYR A 45 0.66 -6.79 8.37
C TYR A 45 1.77 -7.21 7.39
N LEU A 46 2.40 -6.26 6.70
CA LEU A 46 3.49 -6.55 5.76
C LEU A 46 4.68 -7.21 6.47
N ARG A 47 5.05 -6.73 7.66
CA ARG A 47 6.11 -7.35 8.48
C ARG A 47 5.72 -8.76 8.94
N PHE A 48 4.48 -8.96 9.36
CA PHE A 48 3.96 -10.28 9.74
C PHE A 48 4.01 -11.27 8.57
N LYS A 49 3.84 -10.79 7.33
CA LYS A 49 4.02 -11.59 6.10
C LYS A 49 5.48 -11.77 5.66
N ASN A 50 6.46 -11.34 6.47
CA ASN A 50 7.87 -11.35 6.12
C ASN A 50 8.16 -10.63 4.79
N ALA A 51 7.48 -9.51 4.54
CA ALA A 51 7.72 -8.69 3.36
C ALA A 51 9.20 -8.27 3.28
N CYS A 52 9.79 -8.39 2.10
CA CYS A 52 11.18 -8.00 1.88
C CYS A 52 11.37 -6.47 2.00
N ASP A 53 12.61 -6.04 2.21
CA ASP A 53 12.95 -4.62 2.32
C ASP A 53 12.52 -3.80 1.11
N GLY A 54 12.56 -4.40 -0.10
CA GLY A 54 12.06 -3.77 -1.33
C GLY A 54 10.56 -3.47 -1.24
N CYS A 55 9.75 -4.44 -0.84
CA CYS A 55 8.31 -4.28 -0.63
C CYS A 55 8.01 -3.21 0.43
N LEU A 56 8.75 -3.21 1.55
CA LEU A 56 8.59 -2.21 2.61
C LEU A 56 8.97 -0.80 2.14
N LYS A 57 10.01 -0.65 1.31
CA LYS A 57 10.38 0.63 0.70
C LYS A 57 9.29 1.13 -0.25
N SER A 58 8.80 0.26 -1.14
CA SER A 58 7.69 0.57 -2.04
C SER A 58 6.44 0.99 -1.28
N PHE A 59 6.10 0.26 -0.21
CA PHE A 59 4.98 0.60 0.67
C PHE A 59 5.14 1.97 1.31
N ASN A 60 6.29 2.26 1.91
CA ASN A 60 6.54 3.56 2.56
C ASN A 60 6.44 4.73 1.57
N TYR A 61 6.98 4.55 0.37
CA TYR A 61 6.89 5.56 -0.68
C TYR A 61 5.45 5.77 -1.15
N ALA A 62 4.73 4.68 -1.46
CA ALA A 62 3.33 4.73 -1.87
C ALA A 62 2.43 5.34 -0.79
N PHE A 63 2.64 4.99 0.49
CA PHE A 63 1.85 5.51 1.59
C PHE A 63 2.05 7.01 1.79
N ARG A 64 3.26 7.54 1.57
CA ARG A 64 3.52 8.98 1.61
C ARG A 64 2.69 9.74 0.57
N ILE A 65 2.59 9.20 -0.64
CA ILE A 65 1.77 9.79 -1.72
C ILE A 65 0.29 9.70 -1.34
N TYR A 66 -0.15 8.55 -0.86
CA TYR A 66 -1.52 8.35 -0.37
C TYR A 66 -1.91 9.33 0.73
N SER A 67 -1.08 9.53 1.76
CA SER A 67 -1.32 10.52 2.82
C SER A 67 -1.50 11.93 2.25
N SER A 68 -0.65 12.32 1.30
CA SER A 68 -0.73 13.64 0.66
C SER A 68 -1.97 13.80 -0.23
N GLU A 69 -2.34 12.79 -1.02
CA GLU A 69 -3.42 12.88 -2.01
C GLU A 69 -4.81 12.61 -1.41
N VAL A 70 -4.90 11.76 -0.39
CA VAL A 70 -6.16 11.22 0.12
C VAL A 70 -6.46 11.67 1.54
N LEU A 71 -5.45 11.66 2.41
CA LEU A 71 -5.65 12.01 3.82
C LEU A 71 -5.58 13.52 4.05
N ASN A 72 -5.10 14.31 3.07
CA ASN A 72 -4.83 15.75 3.21
C ASN A 72 -3.95 16.07 4.43
N GLU A 73 -3.08 15.13 4.81
CA GLU A 73 -2.07 15.34 5.83
C GLU A 73 -0.98 16.23 5.23
N ARG A 74 -1.21 17.54 5.24
CA ARG A 74 -0.16 18.53 5.00
C ARG A 74 0.84 18.39 6.15
N LYS A 75 2.08 18.02 5.81
CA LYS A 75 3.23 18.20 6.71
C LYS A 75 3.34 19.67 7.10
#